data_AF-B4NS58-F1
#
_entry.id   AF-B4NS58-F1
#
_cell.length_a   1.000
_cell.length_b   1.000
_cell.length_c   1.000
_cell.angle_alpha   90.00
_cell.angle_beta   90.00
_cell.angle_gamma   90.00
#
_symmetry.space_group_name_H-M   'P 1'
#
loop_
_entity.id
_entity.type
_entity.pdbx_description
1 polymer ?
#
loop_
_entity_poly.entity_id
_entity_poly.type
_entity_poly.pdbx_seq_one_letter_code
_entity_poly.pdbx_strand_id
1 'polypeptide(L)'
;MKIEWAPLRVPLERRMQILVTAFFTSMLLILLSVSFLLVAGSLIYGGLLVRSLMVTYLAYVFVHHKKTQSVVDGNGWMITRTNPLHRHYRDYFPVELVKTAELPATKNYILASFPHGILGTGIGINMGLEISKWLELFPQVRPKLGTLDQHFHVPFMREVLRCWGLVSVSKEALIRMLSKSNDPKHKDNQDGFTSNAVAILVGGAQEAMDSHPGQYILTLKNRKGFVRMAIRTGKVDIFEKVAIPPNSLLRAV
;
A
#
# COMPACT_ATOMS: atom_id res chain seq x y z
N MET A 1 -19.46 21.91 -17.09
CA MET A 1 -19.10 20.47 -17.17
C MET A 1 -20.15 19.78 -18.02
N LYS A 2 -19.81 19.26 -19.21
CA LYS A 2 -20.75 18.45 -19.99
C LYS A 2 -20.78 17.05 -19.37
N ILE A 3 -21.97 16.47 -19.18
CA ILE A 3 -22.09 15.10 -18.69
C ILE A 3 -21.73 14.17 -19.84
N GLU A 4 -20.59 13.49 -19.73
CA GLU A 4 -20.20 12.43 -20.65
C GLU A 4 -20.75 11.10 -20.14
N TRP A 5 -21.73 10.56 -20.87
CA TRP A 5 -22.32 9.26 -20.53
C TRP A 5 -21.41 8.12 -20.93
N ALA A 6 -21.39 7.06 -20.12
CA ALA A 6 -20.70 5.83 -20.50
C ALA A 6 -21.30 5.27 -21.80
N PRO A 7 -20.46 4.82 -22.76
CA PRO A 7 -20.95 4.27 -24.01
C PRO A 7 -21.82 3.03 -23.75
N LEU A 8 -22.91 2.87 -24.50
CA LEU A 8 -23.83 1.71 -24.34
C LEU A 8 -23.17 0.37 -24.70
N ARG A 9 -22.17 0.39 -25.57
CA ARG A 9 -21.44 -0.79 -26.06
C ARG A 9 -20.04 -0.85 -25.44
N VAL A 10 -19.98 -1.42 -24.24
CA VAL A 10 -18.71 -1.72 -23.54
C VAL A 10 -18.44 -3.23 -23.61
N PRO A 11 -17.25 -3.67 -24.07
CA PRO A 11 -16.85 -5.08 -24.08
C PRO A 11 -16.96 -5.72 -22.69
N LEU A 12 -17.24 -7.02 -22.62
CA LEU A 12 -17.41 -7.74 -21.36
C LEU A 12 -16.19 -7.59 -20.43
N GLU A 13 -14.98 -7.66 -20.98
CA GLU A 13 -13.75 -7.46 -20.23
C GLU A 13 -13.71 -6.11 -19.53
N ARG A 14 -14.05 -5.02 -20.24
CA ARG A 14 -14.10 -3.68 -19.64
C ARG A 14 -15.21 -3.56 -18.59
N ARG A 15 -16.33 -4.27 -18.74
CA ARG A 15 -17.36 -4.34 -17.69
C ARG A 15 -16.85 -5.04 -16.43
N MET A 16 -16.08 -6.12 -16.58
CA MET A 16 -15.45 -6.80 -15.45
C MET A 16 -14.43 -5.91 -14.75
N GLN A 17 -13.59 -5.20 -15.51
CA GLN A 17 -12.66 -4.20 -14.95
C GLN A 17 -13.40 -3.12 -14.15
N ILE A 18 -14.52 -2.59 -14.68
CA ILE A 18 -15.36 -1.59 -13.98
C ILE A 18 -15.94 -2.19 -12.69
N LEU A 19 -16.54 -3.38 -12.75
CA LEU A 19 -17.15 -4.04 -11.60
C LEU A 19 -16.12 -4.30 -10.49
N VAL A 20 -14.97 -4.85 -10.86
CA VAL A 20 -13.87 -5.12 -9.92
C VAL A 20 -13.34 -3.81 -9.34
N THR A 21 -13.21 -2.75 -10.14
CA THR A 21 -12.76 -1.44 -9.66
C THR A 21 -13.74 -0.81 -8.70
N ALA A 22 -15.04 -0.86 -8.99
CA ALA A 22 -16.07 -0.43 -8.07
C ALA A 22 -15.99 -1.23 -6.77
N PHE A 23 -15.89 -2.57 -6.85
CA PHE A 23 -15.76 -3.42 -5.69
C PHE A 23 -14.55 -3.06 -4.81
N PHE A 24 -13.33 -3.03 -5.35
CA PHE A 24 -12.12 -2.74 -4.57
C PHE A 24 -12.11 -1.32 -4.00
N THR A 25 -12.54 -0.33 -4.80
CA THR A 25 -12.59 1.07 -4.36
C THR A 25 -13.61 1.23 -3.23
N SER A 26 -14.82 0.70 -3.40
CA SER A 26 -15.84 0.73 -2.36
C SER A 26 -15.39 -0.04 -1.12
N MET A 27 -14.79 -1.22 -1.30
CA MET A 27 -14.29 -2.04 -0.19
C MET A 27 -13.27 -1.25 0.64
N LEU A 28 -12.30 -0.58 0.02
CA LEU A 28 -11.32 0.26 0.71
C LEU A 28 -11.98 1.39 1.53
N LEU A 29 -13.00 2.04 0.98
CA LEU A 29 -13.70 3.15 1.62
C LEU A 29 -14.56 2.70 2.81
N ILE A 30 -15.21 1.55 2.71
CA ILE A 30 -16.12 1.05 3.76
C ILE A 30 -15.44 0.13 4.77
N LEU A 31 -14.25 -0.41 4.47
CA LEU A 31 -13.58 -1.42 5.30
C LEU A 31 -13.44 -0.96 6.76
N LEU A 32 -13.07 0.30 6.98
CA LEU A 32 -12.97 0.89 8.32
C LEU A 32 -14.31 0.85 9.05
N SER A 33 -15.38 1.32 8.41
CA SER A 33 -16.73 1.35 8.98
C SER A 33 -17.26 -0.07 9.25
N VAL A 34 -17.09 -0.99 8.29
CA VAL A 34 -17.50 -2.39 8.41
C VAL A 34 -16.75 -3.06 9.56
N SER A 35 -15.44 -2.84 9.70
CA SER A 35 -14.64 -3.35 10.82
C SER A 35 -15.21 -2.92 12.18
N PHE A 36 -15.53 -1.64 12.36
CA PHE A 36 -16.12 -1.16 13.61
C PHE A 36 -17.50 -1.76 13.87
N LEU A 37 -18.35 -1.88 12.84
CA LEU A 37 -19.67 -2.49 12.96
C LEU A 37 -19.56 -3.98 13.30
N LEU A 38 -18.61 -4.71 12.75
CA LEU A 38 -18.37 -6.13 13.07
C LEU A 38 -17.93 -6.31 14.52
N VAL A 39 -17.02 -5.46 15.01
CA VAL A 39 -16.58 -5.49 16.41
C VAL A 39 -17.74 -5.15 17.34
N ALA A 40 -18.46 -4.05 17.09
CA ALA A 40 -19.58 -3.62 17.91
C ALA A 40 -20.72 -4.65 17.91
N GLY A 41 -21.09 -5.16 16.73
CA GLY A 41 -22.12 -6.18 16.60
C GLY A 41 -21.76 -7.48 17.32
N SER A 42 -20.50 -7.90 17.25
CA SER A 42 -20.01 -9.09 17.97
C SER A 42 -20.05 -8.91 19.50
N LEU A 43 -19.78 -7.71 20.00
CA LEU A 43 -19.82 -7.41 21.43
C LEU A 43 -21.25 -7.23 21.95
N ILE A 44 -22.12 -6.56 21.19
CA ILE A 44 -23.50 -6.26 21.61
C ILE A 44 -24.40 -7.49 21.45
N TYR A 45 -24.40 -8.11 20.27
CA TYR A 45 -25.34 -9.18 19.91
C TYR A 45 -24.74 -10.58 20.00
N GLY A 46 -23.41 -10.71 20.11
CA GLY A 46 -22.78 -12.02 20.23
C GLY A 46 -23.10 -12.71 21.56
N GLY A 47 -23.19 -14.04 21.55
CA GLY A 47 -23.22 -14.85 22.77
C GLY A 47 -21.88 -14.78 23.55
N LEU A 48 -21.83 -15.36 24.74
CA LEU A 48 -20.64 -15.32 25.61
C LEU A 48 -19.36 -15.78 24.88
N LEU A 49 -19.43 -16.86 24.10
CA LEU A 49 -18.29 -17.37 23.32
C LEU A 49 -17.77 -16.32 22.32
N VAL A 50 -18.66 -15.73 21.52
CA VAL A 50 -18.30 -14.73 20.49
C VAL A 50 -17.71 -13.48 21.15
N ARG A 51 -18.31 -13.01 22.24
CA ARG A 51 -17.80 -11.87 23.01
C ARG A 51 -16.41 -12.14 23.57
N SER A 52 -16.20 -13.30 24.18
CA SER A 52 -14.90 -13.71 24.71
C SER A 52 -13.84 -13.77 23.61
N LEU A 53 -14.15 -14.41 22.47
CA LEU A 53 -13.24 -14.47 21.32
C LEU A 53 -12.92 -13.08 20.78
N MET A 54 -13.92 -12.20 20.67
CA MET A 54 -13.72 -10.83 20.22
C MET A 54 -12.81 -10.04 21.18
N VAL A 55 -13.04 -10.11 22.49
CA VAL A 55 -12.18 -9.44 23.48
C VAL A 55 -10.75 -9.98 23.45
N THR A 56 -10.58 -11.30 23.36
CA THR A 56 -9.26 -11.92 23.21
C THR A 56 -8.58 -11.45 21.92
N TYR A 57 -9.32 -11.36 20.83
CA TYR A 57 -8.83 -10.88 19.55
C TYR A 57 -8.41 -9.40 19.59
N LEU A 58 -9.21 -8.53 20.24
CA LEU A 58 -8.86 -7.12 20.47
C LEU A 58 -7.58 -6.98 21.31
N ALA A 59 -7.47 -7.76 22.38
CA ALA A 59 -6.26 -7.79 23.20
C ALA A 59 -5.04 -8.26 22.38
N TYR A 60 -5.22 -9.29 21.55
CA TYR A 60 -4.18 -9.75 20.63
C TYR A 60 -3.78 -8.66 19.63
N VAL A 61 -4.74 -7.97 18.99
CA VAL A 61 -4.47 -6.86 18.06
C VAL A 61 -3.57 -5.82 18.71
N PHE A 62 -3.95 -5.36 19.90
CA PHE A 62 -3.25 -4.32 20.64
C PHE A 62 -1.83 -4.75 21.04
N VAL A 63 -1.71 -5.92 21.67
CA VAL A 63 -0.41 -6.44 22.15
C VAL A 63 0.52 -6.75 20.98
N HIS A 64 -0.01 -7.39 19.93
CA HIS A 64 0.75 -7.71 18.73
C HIS A 64 1.27 -6.44 18.07
N HIS A 65 0.41 -5.45 17.82
CA HIS A 65 0.83 -4.20 17.19
C HIS A 65 1.88 -3.47 18.04
N LYS A 66 1.70 -3.39 19.37
CA LYS A 66 2.71 -2.79 20.26
C LYS A 66 4.09 -3.46 20.14
N LYS A 67 4.13 -4.80 20.00
CA LYS A 67 5.38 -5.57 19.92
C LYS A 67 6.02 -5.58 18.53
N THR A 68 5.22 -5.66 17.47
CA THR A 68 5.70 -5.94 16.11
C THR A 68 5.41 -4.84 15.10
N GLN A 69 4.68 -3.79 15.52
CA GLN A 69 4.11 -2.76 14.65
C GLN A 69 3.20 -3.35 13.55
N SER A 70 2.65 -4.53 13.81
CA SER A 70 1.84 -5.31 12.85
C SER A 70 2.54 -5.63 11.52
N VAL A 71 3.87 -5.58 11.50
CA VAL A 71 4.68 -5.90 10.30
C VAL A 71 4.45 -7.36 9.88
N VAL A 72 4.38 -7.58 8.58
CA VAL A 72 4.39 -8.91 7.96
C VAL A 72 5.76 -9.17 7.37
N ASP A 73 6.36 -10.28 7.81
CA ASP A 73 7.61 -10.78 7.26
C ASP A 73 7.37 -11.39 5.87
N GLY A 74 8.39 -11.39 5.03
CA GLY A 74 8.28 -11.90 3.67
C GLY A 74 7.33 -11.12 2.77
N ASN A 75 6.91 -11.69 1.64
CA ASN A 75 5.88 -11.09 0.79
C ASN A 75 4.43 -11.31 1.29
N GLY A 76 4.23 -12.05 2.38
CA GLY A 76 2.91 -12.51 2.79
C GLY A 76 2.40 -13.62 1.86
N TRP A 77 1.09 -13.81 1.80
CA TRP A 77 0.49 -14.83 0.96
C TRP A 77 0.36 -14.33 -0.48
N MET A 78 1.08 -14.96 -1.42
CA MET A 78 1.12 -14.48 -2.80
C MET A 78 -0.27 -14.48 -3.47
N ILE A 79 -1.18 -15.38 -3.09
CA ILE A 79 -2.56 -15.40 -3.62
C ILE A 79 -3.34 -14.12 -3.30
N THR A 80 -2.99 -13.42 -2.22
CA THR A 80 -3.58 -12.12 -1.85
C THR A 80 -2.86 -10.94 -2.50
N ARG A 81 -1.82 -11.18 -3.31
CA ARG A 81 -0.97 -10.14 -3.94
C ARG A 81 -0.66 -10.41 -5.41
N THR A 82 -1.25 -11.45 -5.97
CA THR A 82 -1.40 -11.69 -7.40
C THR A 82 -2.56 -12.66 -7.62
N ASN A 83 -3.57 -12.22 -8.37
CA ASN A 83 -4.71 -13.05 -8.76
C ASN A 83 -5.49 -12.37 -9.89
N PRO A 84 -6.40 -13.08 -10.59
CA PRO A 84 -7.15 -12.53 -11.72
C PRO A 84 -7.96 -11.26 -11.39
N LEU A 85 -8.50 -11.14 -10.16
CA LEU A 85 -9.24 -9.94 -9.75
C LEU A 85 -8.31 -8.73 -9.66
N HIS A 86 -7.12 -8.90 -9.08
CA HIS A 86 -6.15 -7.80 -8.99
C HIS A 86 -5.62 -7.37 -10.36
N ARG A 87 -5.52 -8.30 -11.32
CA ARG A 87 -5.20 -7.96 -12.72
C ARG A 87 -6.29 -7.12 -13.37
N HIS A 88 -7.57 -7.51 -13.24
CA HIS A 88 -8.67 -6.66 -13.73
C HIS A 88 -8.72 -5.28 -13.06
N TYR A 89 -8.39 -5.20 -11.76
CA TYR A 89 -8.27 -3.92 -11.07
C TYR A 89 -7.13 -3.06 -11.64
N ARG A 90 -5.98 -3.69 -11.92
CA ARG A 90 -4.84 -3.03 -12.56
C ARG A 90 -5.17 -2.53 -13.97
N ASP A 91 -5.72 -3.40 -14.81
CA ASP A 91 -5.98 -3.14 -16.23
C ASP A 91 -7.11 -2.12 -16.46
N TYR A 92 -7.91 -1.83 -15.42
CA TYR A 92 -8.86 -0.73 -15.47
C TYR A 92 -8.15 0.63 -15.64
N PHE A 93 -7.03 0.82 -14.94
CA PHE A 93 -6.23 2.04 -14.94
C PHE A 93 -5.06 1.92 -15.94
N PRO A 94 -4.61 3.03 -16.55
CA PRO A 94 -3.40 3.04 -17.38
C PRO A 94 -2.13 3.03 -16.50
N VAL A 95 -2.00 2.04 -15.61
CA VAL A 95 -0.88 1.95 -14.66
C VAL A 95 0.29 1.18 -15.26
N GLU A 96 1.41 1.86 -15.41
CA GLU A 96 2.69 1.28 -15.81
C GLU A 96 3.72 1.39 -14.70
N LEU A 97 4.57 0.36 -14.57
CA LEU A 97 5.74 0.35 -13.70
C LEU A 97 6.98 0.31 -14.58
N VAL A 98 7.67 1.45 -14.67
CA VAL A 98 8.88 1.61 -15.47
C VAL A 98 10.08 1.62 -14.53
N LYS A 99 11.02 0.70 -14.76
CA LYS A 99 12.28 0.64 -14.01
C LYS A 99 13.25 1.70 -14.55
N THR A 100 13.61 2.65 -13.71
CA THR A 100 14.61 3.69 -14.03
C THR A 100 15.94 3.51 -13.32
N ALA A 101 15.98 2.63 -12.32
CA ALA A 101 17.19 2.37 -11.55
C ALA A 101 17.22 0.93 -11.05
N GLU A 102 18.43 0.45 -10.78
CA GLU A 102 18.63 -0.83 -10.13
C GLU A 102 18.38 -0.72 -8.62
N LEU A 103 17.72 -1.72 -8.05
CA LEU A 103 17.58 -1.91 -6.61
C LEU A 103 18.27 -3.22 -6.21
N PRO A 104 19.60 -3.25 -6.04
CA PRO A 104 20.30 -4.45 -5.56
C PRO A 104 19.71 -4.95 -4.23
N ALA A 105 19.53 -6.26 -4.08
CA ALA A 105 18.95 -6.84 -2.88
C ALA A 105 19.91 -6.86 -1.65
N THR A 106 21.01 -6.12 -1.72
CA THR A 106 22.03 -5.98 -0.67
C THR A 106 21.71 -4.90 0.37
N LYS A 107 20.67 -4.11 0.15
CA LYS A 107 20.21 -3.06 1.06
C LYS A 107 18.69 -2.94 1.02
N ASN A 108 18.10 -2.43 2.10
CA ASN A 108 16.69 -2.04 2.15
C ASN A 108 16.50 -0.60 1.64
N TYR A 109 15.32 -0.29 1.12
CA TYR A 109 14.98 0.97 0.47
C TYR A 109 13.76 1.62 1.09
N ILE A 110 13.78 2.95 1.16
CA ILE A 110 12.62 3.79 1.42
C ILE A 110 12.32 4.56 0.13
N LEU A 111 11.11 4.41 -0.40
CA LEU A 111 10.71 5.00 -1.67
C LEU A 111 9.69 6.10 -1.41
N ALA A 112 9.91 7.27 -1.98
CA ALA A 112 8.93 8.33 -1.99
C ALA A 112 8.01 8.16 -3.21
N SER A 113 6.72 7.92 -2.96
CA SER A 113 5.70 7.88 -4.01
C SER A 113 4.89 9.18 -3.98
N PHE A 114 4.70 9.79 -5.13
CA PHE A 114 3.90 11.00 -5.29
C PHE A 114 3.37 11.10 -6.72
N PRO A 115 2.16 11.64 -6.92
CA PRO A 115 1.28 12.28 -5.93
C PRO A 115 0.68 11.31 -4.90
N HIS A 116 0.36 11.79 -3.70
CA HIS A 116 -0.33 11.02 -2.68
C HIS A 116 -1.72 10.59 -3.16
N GLY A 117 -2.48 11.55 -3.71
CA GLY A 117 -3.88 11.36 -4.05
C GLY A 117 -4.73 10.93 -2.85
N ILE A 118 -5.98 10.52 -3.09
CA ILE A 118 -6.86 10.04 -2.02
C ILE A 118 -6.51 8.59 -1.64
N LEU A 119 -6.36 7.70 -2.64
CA LEU A 119 -6.18 6.25 -2.43
C LEU A 119 -4.78 5.72 -2.76
N GLY A 120 -3.93 6.51 -3.42
CA GLY A 120 -2.60 6.02 -3.81
C GLY A 120 -2.63 4.85 -4.80
N THR A 121 -3.65 4.75 -5.64
CA THR A 121 -3.97 3.54 -6.44
C THR A 121 -2.80 3.00 -7.25
N GLY A 122 -1.99 3.86 -7.89
CA GLY A 122 -0.88 3.41 -8.73
C GLY A 122 0.20 2.62 -7.97
N ILE A 123 0.63 3.12 -6.81
CA ILE A 123 1.59 2.40 -5.95
C ILE A 123 0.93 1.25 -5.20
N GLY A 124 -0.35 1.41 -4.83
CA GLY A 124 -1.19 0.36 -4.25
C GLY A 124 -1.29 -0.90 -5.10
N ILE A 125 -1.50 -0.72 -6.41
CA ILE A 125 -1.54 -1.83 -7.37
C ILE A 125 -0.16 -2.50 -7.46
N ASN A 126 0.89 -1.72 -7.78
CA ASN A 126 2.21 -2.27 -8.09
C ASN A 126 2.95 -2.86 -6.89
N MET A 127 2.70 -2.36 -5.68
CA MET A 127 3.39 -2.80 -4.47
C MET A 127 2.48 -3.48 -3.45
N GLY A 128 1.16 -3.53 -3.66
CA GLY A 128 0.21 -4.14 -2.73
C GLY A 128 -0.55 -5.32 -3.33
N LEU A 129 -1.25 -5.07 -4.43
CA LEU A 129 -2.28 -5.97 -4.97
C LEU A 129 -1.80 -6.89 -6.10
N GLU A 130 -1.09 -6.39 -7.11
CA GLU A 130 -0.59 -7.18 -8.24
C GLU A 130 0.92 -6.94 -8.40
N ILE A 131 1.69 -7.63 -7.55
CA ILE A 131 3.13 -7.36 -7.41
C ILE A 131 4.00 -8.11 -8.42
N SER A 132 3.42 -8.91 -9.31
CA SER A 132 4.19 -9.73 -10.26
C SER A 132 5.16 -8.91 -11.10
N LYS A 133 4.71 -7.75 -11.61
CA LYS A 133 5.59 -6.84 -12.39
C LYS A 133 6.70 -6.22 -11.53
N TRP A 134 6.44 -5.97 -10.25
CA TRP A 134 7.46 -5.52 -9.32
C TRP A 134 8.55 -6.58 -9.14
N LEU A 135 8.16 -7.83 -8.90
CA LEU A 135 9.09 -8.94 -8.66
C LEU A 135 9.93 -9.28 -9.90
N GLU A 136 9.38 -9.06 -11.10
CA GLU A 136 10.11 -9.15 -12.38
C GLU A 136 11.21 -8.08 -12.48
N LEU A 137 10.88 -6.83 -12.16
CA LEU A 137 11.79 -5.68 -12.33
C LEU A 137 12.84 -5.57 -11.20
N PHE A 138 12.46 -5.98 -9.98
CA PHE A 138 13.26 -5.88 -8.76
C PHE A 138 13.33 -7.24 -8.06
N PRO A 139 14.07 -8.22 -8.64
CA PRO A 139 14.17 -9.55 -8.07
C PRO A 139 14.78 -9.49 -6.66
N GLN A 140 14.28 -10.35 -5.75
CA GLN A 140 14.71 -10.44 -4.35
C GLN A 140 14.45 -9.18 -3.48
N VAL A 141 13.75 -8.17 -4.01
CA VAL A 141 13.31 -6.98 -3.27
C VAL A 141 11.81 -7.03 -2.99
N ARG A 142 11.43 -7.15 -1.72
CA ARG A 142 10.02 -7.22 -1.31
C ARG A 142 9.35 -5.85 -1.40
N PRO A 143 8.24 -5.71 -2.13
CA PRO A 143 7.45 -4.49 -2.11
C PRO A 143 6.62 -4.41 -0.82
N LYS A 144 6.75 -3.27 -0.13
CA LYS A 144 5.96 -2.91 1.05
C LYS A 144 5.38 -1.52 0.86
N LEU A 145 4.10 -1.35 1.19
CA LEU A 145 3.42 -0.07 1.06
C LEU A 145 3.09 0.50 2.44
N GLY A 146 3.56 1.71 2.70
CA GLY A 146 3.29 2.45 3.92
C GLY A 146 1.87 3.04 3.92
N THR A 147 1.13 2.82 5.00
CA THR A 147 -0.14 3.50 5.31
C THR A 147 -0.16 3.99 6.76
N LEU A 148 -1.15 4.82 7.09
CA LEU A 148 -1.43 5.32 8.45
C LEU A 148 -1.39 4.20 9.51
N ASP A 149 -0.71 4.49 10.62
CA ASP A 149 -0.55 3.56 11.75
C ASP A 149 -1.91 3.15 12.35
N GLN A 150 -2.85 4.10 12.40
CA GLN A 150 -4.19 3.91 12.95
C GLN A 150 -4.92 2.71 12.32
N HIS A 151 -4.70 2.44 11.04
CA HIS A 151 -5.34 1.31 10.37
C HIS A 151 -4.92 -0.05 10.95
N PHE A 152 -3.75 -0.15 11.59
CA PHE A 152 -3.25 -1.39 12.18
C PHE A 152 -3.77 -1.65 13.61
N HIS A 153 -4.47 -0.68 14.20
CA HIS A 153 -5.22 -0.85 15.46
C HIS A 153 -6.65 -1.30 15.22
N VAL A 154 -7.16 -1.17 13.99
CA VAL A 154 -8.53 -1.52 13.62
C VAL A 154 -8.60 -3.03 13.30
N PRO A 155 -9.38 -3.82 14.06
CA PRO A 155 -9.53 -5.26 13.81
C PRO A 155 -10.19 -5.54 12.46
N PHE A 156 -9.89 -6.70 11.86
CA PHE A 156 -10.26 -7.12 10.50
C PHE A 156 -9.63 -6.29 9.38
N MET A 157 -9.64 -4.95 9.50
CA MET A 157 -8.97 -4.06 8.54
C MET A 157 -7.48 -4.34 8.54
N ARG A 158 -6.85 -4.46 9.73
CA ARG A 158 -5.42 -4.76 9.82
C ARG A 158 -5.03 -6.05 9.11
N GLU A 159 -5.87 -7.09 9.11
CA GLU A 159 -5.62 -8.36 8.43
C GLU A 159 -5.61 -8.18 6.92
N VAL A 160 -6.63 -7.50 6.38
CA VAL A 160 -6.70 -7.21 4.94
C VAL A 160 -5.47 -6.43 4.49
N LEU A 161 -5.08 -5.38 5.23
CA LEU A 161 -3.89 -4.58 4.91
C LEU A 161 -2.61 -5.42 5.00
N ARG A 162 -2.48 -6.26 6.02
CA ARG A 162 -1.33 -7.17 6.20
C ARG A 162 -1.23 -8.19 5.07
N CYS A 163 -2.35 -8.74 4.61
CA CYS A 163 -2.40 -9.65 3.46
C CYS A 163 -1.91 -8.98 2.16
N TRP A 164 -2.14 -7.68 2.01
CA TRP A 164 -1.61 -6.90 0.89
C TRP A 164 -0.19 -6.37 1.11
N GLY A 165 0.46 -6.74 2.21
CA GLY A 165 1.83 -6.34 2.53
C GLY A 165 1.98 -4.86 2.88
N LEU A 166 0.90 -4.21 3.34
CA LEU A 166 0.97 -2.86 3.87
C LEU A 166 1.65 -2.85 5.25
N VAL A 167 2.38 -1.78 5.51
CA VAL A 167 3.10 -1.54 6.76
C VAL A 167 2.76 -0.16 7.31
N SER A 168 2.91 0.03 8.61
CA SER A 168 2.74 1.35 9.22
C SER A 168 3.84 2.31 8.77
N VAL A 169 3.49 3.57 8.56
CA VAL A 169 4.43 4.68 8.38
C VAL A 169 4.99 5.22 9.71
N SER A 170 4.68 4.57 10.85
CA SER A 170 5.30 4.90 12.13
C SER A 170 6.82 4.77 12.05
N LYS A 171 7.53 5.60 12.82
CA LYS A 171 8.99 5.59 12.84
C LYS A 171 9.52 4.20 13.20
N GLU A 172 8.90 3.56 14.17
CA GLU A 172 9.28 2.25 14.70
C GLU A 172 9.09 1.16 13.65
N ALA A 173 7.98 1.17 12.91
CA ALA A 173 7.72 0.23 11.82
C ALA A 173 8.73 0.41 10.67
N LEU A 174 9.00 1.65 10.28
CA LEU A 174 9.95 1.96 9.22
C LEU A 174 11.37 1.54 9.60
N ILE A 175 11.84 1.85 10.82
CA ILE A 175 13.14 1.38 11.30
C ILE A 175 13.19 -0.16 11.27
N ARG A 176 12.15 -0.83 11.79
CA ARG A 176 12.10 -2.30 11.80
C ARG A 176 12.22 -2.90 10.39
N MET A 177 11.55 -2.32 9.40
CA MET A 177 11.62 -2.78 8.01
C MET A 177 12.96 -2.49 7.34
N LEU A 178 13.50 -1.30 7.58
CA LEU A 178 14.73 -0.82 6.93
C LEU A 178 16.00 -1.38 7.57
N SER A 179 15.92 -1.88 8.81
CA SER A 179 17.02 -2.53 9.53
C SER A 179 17.02 -4.06 9.43
N LYS A 180 16.13 -4.67 8.64
CA LYS A 180 16.16 -6.13 8.42
C LYS A 180 17.45 -6.57 7.74
N SER A 181 17.94 -7.74 8.16
CA SER A 181 19.14 -8.34 7.56
C SER A 181 18.94 -8.63 6.07
N ASN A 182 19.97 -8.33 5.27
CA ASN A 182 20.05 -8.69 3.86
C ASN A 182 20.82 -10.02 3.63
N ASP A 183 21.19 -10.74 4.69
CA ASP A 183 21.84 -12.05 4.59
C ASP A 183 20.83 -13.12 4.13
N PRO A 184 21.07 -13.84 3.02
CA PRO A 184 20.22 -14.94 2.56
C PRO A 184 19.97 -16.03 3.60
N LYS A 185 20.89 -16.24 4.54
CA LYS A 185 20.77 -17.26 5.60
C LYS A 185 20.02 -16.78 6.84
N HIS A 186 19.66 -15.49 6.91
CA HIS A 186 18.95 -14.95 8.05
C HIS A 186 17.52 -15.51 8.11
N LYS A 187 17.02 -15.80 9.32
CA LYS A 187 15.68 -16.38 9.55
C LYS A 187 14.53 -15.58 8.92
N ASP A 188 14.71 -14.27 8.72
CA ASP A 188 13.70 -13.39 8.12
C ASP A 188 13.64 -13.51 6.58
N ASN A 189 14.58 -14.25 5.96
CA ASN A 189 14.77 -14.35 4.51
C ASN A 189 14.50 -15.75 3.94
N GLN A 190 13.73 -16.57 4.65
CA GLN A 190 13.37 -17.93 4.24
C GLN A 190 12.49 -18.00 2.98
N ASP A 191 11.86 -16.90 2.58
CA ASP A 191 11.08 -16.80 1.34
C ASP A 191 11.96 -16.60 0.09
N GLY A 192 13.29 -16.57 0.23
CA GLY A 192 14.24 -16.37 -0.86
C GLY A 192 14.46 -14.91 -1.25
N PHE A 193 13.89 -13.96 -0.50
CA PHE A 193 14.10 -12.53 -0.69
C PHE A 193 15.02 -12.00 0.41
N THR A 194 15.86 -11.03 0.10
CA THR A 194 16.82 -10.48 1.07
C THR A 194 16.62 -9.01 1.35
N SER A 195 15.89 -8.28 0.50
CA SER A 195 15.68 -6.84 0.65
C SER A 195 14.22 -6.47 0.84
N ASN A 196 13.98 -5.31 1.43
CA ASN A 196 12.68 -4.67 1.51
C ASN A 196 12.73 -3.29 0.86
N ALA A 197 11.74 -2.98 0.04
CA ALA A 197 11.47 -1.63 -0.45
C ALA A 197 10.14 -1.14 0.13
N VAL A 198 10.20 -0.10 0.97
CA VAL A 198 9.04 0.48 1.63
C VAL A 198 8.67 1.79 0.94
N ALA A 199 7.59 1.79 0.17
CA ALA A 199 7.06 3.00 -0.43
C ALA A 199 6.18 3.77 0.55
N ILE A 200 6.38 5.09 0.62
CA ILE A 200 5.59 6.02 1.41
C ILE A 200 4.99 7.04 0.45
N LEU A 201 3.67 7.21 0.53
CA LEU A 201 3.02 8.31 -0.17
C LEU A 201 3.37 9.62 0.54
N VAL A 202 4.11 10.49 -0.15
CA VAL A 202 4.54 11.78 0.39
C VAL A 202 3.48 12.82 0.06
N GLY A 203 3.22 13.74 0.99
CA GLY A 203 2.14 14.74 0.91
C GLY A 203 1.18 14.62 2.09
N GLY A 204 0.67 13.40 2.30
CA GLY A 204 -0.25 13.04 3.38
C GLY A 204 -1.64 13.64 3.20
N ALA A 205 -2.37 13.79 4.31
CA ALA A 205 -3.74 14.31 4.31
C ALA A 205 -3.89 15.67 3.63
N GLN A 206 -2.89 16.56 3.74
CA GLN A 206 -2.94 17.88 3.12
C GLN A 206 -3.01 17.79 1.58
N GLU A 207 -2.14 16.99 0.98
CA GLU A 207 -2.17 16.76 -0.47
C GLU A 207 -3.44 16.01 -0.93
N ALA A 208 -3.97 15.13 -0.08
CA ALA A 208 -5.24 14.46 -0.34
C ALA A 208 -6.42 15.46 -0.39
N MET A 209 -6.41 16.50 0.46
CA MET A 209 -7.44 17.56 0.44
C MET A 209 -7.31 18.49 -0.77
N ASP A 210 -6.10 18.66 -1.32
CA ASP A 210 -5.84 19.47 -2.51
C ASP A 210 -6.02 18.68 -3.83
N SER A 211 -6.49 17.44 -3.76
CA SER A 211 -6.67 16.56 -4.93
C SER A 211 -7.92 16.95 -5.73
N HIS A 212 -7.71 17.69 -6.83
CA HIS A 212 -8.76 18.15 -7.74
C HIS A 212 -8.59 17.57 -9.15
N PRO A 213 -9.68 17.26 -9.88
CA PRO A 213 -9.59 16.80 -11.27
C PRO A 213 -8.75 17.75 -12.14
N GLY A 214 -7.77 17.20 -12.87
CA GLY A 214 -6.90 17.95 -13.77
C GLY A 214 -5.73 18.68 -13.11
N GLN A 215 -5.56 18.61 -11.78
CA GLN A 215 -4.47 19.28 -11.07
C GLN A 215 -3.69 18.31 -10.18
N TYR A 216 -2.38 18.55 -10.07
CA TYR A 216 -1.50 17.80 -9.18
C TYR A 216 -0.73 18.76 -8.27
N ILE A 217 -1.32 19.07 -7.13
CA ILE A 217 -0.74 19.98 -6.13
C ILE A 217 0.06 19.16 -5.13
N LEU A 218 1.39 19.19 -5.25
CA LEU A 218 2.28 18.41 -4.40
C LEU A 218 2.64 19.14 -3.10
N THR A 219 2.40 18.51 -1.96
CA THR A 219 2.77 19.06 -0.64
C THR A 219 4.09 18.46 -0.16
N LEU A 220 5.22 18.94 -0.69
CA LEU A 220 6.55 18.36 -0.38
C LEU A 220 7.48 19.26 0.44
N LYS A 221 7.32 20.60 0.36
CA LYS A 221 8.29 21.57 0.91
C LYS A 221 8.68 21.29 2.36
N ASN A 222 7.69 21.01 3.21
CA ASN A 222 7.89 20.77 4.64
C ASN A 222 7.82 19.27 5.03
N ARG A 223 7.55 18.36 4.09
CA ARG A 223 7.43 16.92 4.36
C ARG A 223 8.80 16.24 4.32
N LYS A 224 9.66 16.51 5.31
CA LYS A 224 11.04 15.95 5.37
C LYS A 224 11.18 14.66 6.18
N GLY A 225 10.08 14.09 6.68
CA GLY A 225 10.10 12.90 7.55
C GLY A 225 10.76 11.69 6.89
N PHE A 226 10.41 11.38 5.64
CA PHE A 226 10.99 10.26 4.89
C PHE A 226 12.49 10.46 4.63
N VAL A 227 12.94 11.69 4.36
CA VAL A 227 14.36 12.03 4.21
C VAL A 227 15.12 11.80 5.51
N ARG A 228 14.57 12.28 6.64
CA ARG A 228 15.16 12.04 7.97
C ARG A 228 15.25 10.55 8.28
N MET A 229 14.27 9.76 7.84
CA MET A 229 14.30 8.29 7.97
C MET A 229 15.41 7.67 7.12
N ALA A 230 15.50 8.04 5.84
CA ALA A 230 16.53 7.56 4.93
C ALA A 230 17.95 7.79 5.49
N ILE A 231 18.21 9.00 6.02
CA ILE A 231 19.48 9.36 6.66
C ILE A 231 19.76 8.48 7.88
N ARG A 232 18.77 8.31 8.78
CA ARG A 232 18.93 7.51 10.01
C ARG A 232 19.24 6.04 9.75
N THR A 233 18.70 5.48 8.67
CA THR A 233 18.92 4.08 8.31
C THR A 233 20.15 3.88 7.41
N GLY A 234 20.86 4.97 7.05
CA GLY A 234 22.00 4.92 6.13
C GLY A 234 21.61 4.49 4.72
N LYS A 235 20.37 4.77 4.30
CA LYS A 235 19.78 4.32 3.02
C LYS A 235 19.37 5.52 2.18
N VAL A 236 20.34 6.26 1.65
CA VAL A 236 20.10 7.43 0.80
C VAL A 236 20.65 7.16 -0.59
N ASP A 237 19.77 6.80 -1.51
CA ASP A 237 20.01 6.89 -2.95
C ASP A 237 18.93 7.79 -3.54
N ILE A 238 19.31 8.75 -4.36
CA ILE A 238 18.38 9.66 -5.03
C ILE A 238 18.25 9.18 -6.47
N PHE A 239 17.04 8.80 -6.86
CA PHE A 239 16.73 8.40 -8.23
C PHE A 239 15.95 9.51 -8.93
N GLU A 240 16.32 9.81 -10.17
CA GLU A 240 15.55 10.72 -11.01
C GLU A 240 14.19 10.09 -11.36
N LYS A 241 13.14 10.88 -11.22
CA LYS A 241 11.78 10.48 -11.60
C LYS A 241 11.65 10.52 -13.11
N VAL A 242 10.93 9.57 -13.69
CA VAL A 242 10.50 9.63 -15.10
C VAL A 242 9.83 10.99 -15.36
N ALA A 243 10.32 11.69 -16.38
CA ALA A 243 9.74 12.96 -16.78
C ALA A 243 8.25 12.77 -17.12
N ILE A 244 7.42 13.70 -16.66
CA ILE A 244 6.02 13.79 -17.11
C ILE A 244 6.02 13.82 -18.65
N PRO A 245 5.21 13.01 -19.35
CA PRO A 245 5.21 13.00 -20.82
C PRO A 245 5.05 14.41 -21.41
N PRO A 246 5.71 14.76 -22.52
CA PRO A 246 5.67 16.11 -23.11
C PRO A 246 4.25 16.59 -23.42
N ASN A 247 3.40 15.66 -23.86
CA ASN A 247 2.02 15.94 -24.26
C ASN A 247 1.02 15.80 -23.10
N SER A 248 1.51 15.63 -21.88
CA SER A 248 0.66 15.48 -20.71
C SER A 248 0.07 16.84 -20.31
N LEU A 249 -1.24 16.89 -20.08
CA LEU A 249 -1.91 18.06 -19.47
C LEU A 249 -1.27 18.48 -18.14
N LEU A 250 -0.53 17.58 -17.52
CA LEU A 250 0.27 17.76 -16.31
C LEU A 250 1.43 18.77 -16.45
N ARG A 251 1.88 19.09 -17.67
CA ARG A 251 2.90 20.11 -17.93
C ARG A 251 2.31 21.51 -18.18
N ALA A 252 0.99 21.61 -18.33
CA ALA A 252 0.32 22.85 -18.73
C ALA A 252 -0.11 23.74 -17.53
N VAL A 253 0.36 23.43 -16.32
CA VAL A 253 0.12 24.19 -15.08
C VAL A 253 1.41 24.79 -14.58
#